data_AF-A0A2V5MFU1-F1
#
_entry.id   AF-A0A2V5MFU1-F1
#
_cell.length_a   1.000
_cell.length_b   1.000
_cell.length_c   1.000
_cell.angle_alpha   90.00
_cell.angle_beta   90.00
_cell.angle_gamma   90.00
#
_symmetry.space_group_name_H-M   'P 1'
#
loop_
_entity.id
_entity.type
_entity.pdbx_description
1 polymer ?
#
loop_
_entity_poly.entity_id
_entity_poly.type
_entity_poly.pdbx_seq_one_letter_code
_entity_poly.pdbx_strand_id
1 'polypeptide(L)'
;MKIVRICIVLSVLLAVSIARAEKISLVGATVINPADGKALPNATVVIDGDKIERVSMGKQDAATLGKQISCVGKFILPGYIDTHVHFFQSADLFTRP
;
A
#
# COMPACT_ATOMS: atom_id res chain seq x y z
N MET A 1 12.88 31.98 27.20
CA MET A 1 11.75 31.71 26.27
C MET A 1 12.19 31.36 24.84
N LYS A 2 13.19 32.05 24.23
CA LYS A 2 13.67 31.73 22.86
C LYS A 2 14.27 30.32 22.73
N ILE A 3 15.09 29.90 23.69
CA ILE A 3 15.74 28.57 23.71
C ILE A 3 14.69 27.44 23.79
N VAL A 4 13.69 27.56 24.66
CA VAL A 4 12.59 26.58 24.77
C VAL A 4 11.82 26.45 23.45
N ARG A 5 11.53 27.57 22.77
CA ARG A 5 10.88 27.56 21.45
C ARG A 5 11.75 26.88 20.39
N ILE A 6 13.07 27.12 20.39
CA ILE A 6 14.01 26.46 19.48
C ILE A 6 14.05 24.95 19.75
N CYS A 7 14.11 24.52 21.01
CA CYS A 7 14.10 23.10 21.36
C CYS A 7 12.80 22.41 20.91
N ILE A 8 11.64 23.07 21.04
CA ILE A 8 10.35 22.54 20.58
C ILE A 8 10.32 22.40 19.06
N VAL A 9 10.77 23.42 18.32
CA VAL A 9 10.82 23.34 16.84
C VAL A 9 11.78 22.24 16.37
N LEU A 10 12.94 22.10 17.01
CA LEU A 10 13.93 21.08 16.66
C LEU A 10 13.40 19.66 16.93
N SER A 11 12.69 19.45 18.04
CA SER A 11 12.10 18.15 18.39
C SER A 11 10.92 17.77 17.49
N VAL A 12 10.11 18.74 17.06
CA VAL A 12 9.04 18.53 16.06
C VAL A 12 9.64 18.15 14.70
N LEU A 13 10.70 18.83 14.24
CA LEU A 13 11.37 18.50 12.97
C LEU A 13 12.00 17.10 12.99
N LEU A 14 12.56 16.69 14.13
CA LEU A 14 13.14 15.35 14.29
C LEU A 14 12.07 14.25 14.25
N ALA A 15 10.88 14.49 14.82
CA ALA A 15 9.78 13.52 14.85
C ALA A 15 9.16 13.27 13.47
N VAL A 16 9.07 14.28 12.60
CA VAL A 16 8.57 14.13 11.22
C VAL A 16 9.50 13.24 10.37
N SER A 17 10.79 13.21 10.69
CA SER A 17 11.81 12.46 9.93
C SER A 17 11.75 10.93 10.11
N ILE A 18 10.95 10.43 11.05
CA ILE A 18 10.92 9.01 11.47
C ILE A 18 9.76 8.24 10.80
N ALA A 19 8.76 8.94 10.26
CA ALA A 19 7.61 8.31 9.61
C ALA A 19 7.95 7.89 8.17
N ARG A 20 8.74 6.82 8.01
CA ARG A 20 8.97 6.17 6.72
C ARG A 20 8.10 4.92 6.61
N ALA A 21 7.36 4.79 5.52
CA ALA A 21 6.59 3.59 5.26
C ALA A 21 7.53 2.37 5.09
N GLU A 22 7.16 1.27 5.74
CA GLU A 22 7.91 0.02 5.76
C GLU A 22 7.94 -0.62 4.36
N LYS A 23 9.07 -1.24 3.99
CA LYS A 23 9.17 -2.06 2.77
C LYS A 23 8.53 -3.42 3.01
N ILE A 24 7.53 -3.76 2.20
CA ILE A 24 6.70 -4.95 2.35
C ILE A 24 6.68 -5.75 1.05
N SER A 25 6.71 -7.08 1.15
CA SER A 25 6.50 -7.99 0.02
C SER A 25 5.31 -8.91 0.23
N LEU A 26 4.41 -8.94 -0.74
CA LEU A 26 3.30 -9.89 -0.81
C LEU A 26 3.74 -11.10 -1.64
N VAL A 27 3.86 -12.27 -1.03
CA VAL A 27 4.60 -13.42 -1.61
C VAL A 27 3.67 -14.57 -1.97
N GLY A 28 3.82 -15.11 -3.18
CA GLY A 28 3.20 -16.37 -3.61
C GLY A 28 1.75 -16.25 -4.07
N ALA A 29 1.28 -15.05 -4.41
CA ALA A 29 -0.08 -14.84 -4.92
C ALA A 29 -0.19 -15.10 -6.42
N THR A 30 -1.42 -15.19 -6.92
CA THR A 30 -1.71 -14.94 -8.34
C THR A 30 -2.01 -13.45 -8.53
N VAL A 31 -1.12 -12.73 -9.22
CA VAL A 31 -1.29 -11.28 -9.47
C VAL A 31 -2.03 -11.08 -10.79
N ILE A 32 -3.11 -10.30 -10.78
CA ILE A 32 -3.90 -9.98 -11.97
C ILE A 32 -3.51 -8.59 -12.48
N ASN A 33 -3.01 -8.53 -13.72
CA ASN A 33 -2.76 -7.28 -14.42
C ASN A 33 -3.93 -6.97 -15.37
N PRO A 34 -4.84 -6.04 -15.03
CA PRO A 34 -5.97 -5.70 -15.89
C PRO A 34 -5.55 -4.95 -17.17
N ALA A 35 -4.36 -4.34 -17.20
CA ALA A 35 -3.91 -3.57 -18.36
C ALA A 35 -3.66 -4.45 -19.60
N ASP A 36 -3.23 -5.70 -19.38
CA ASP A 36 -2.97 -6.66 -20.46
C ASP A 36 -3.72 -8.00 -20.28
N GLY A 37 -4.60 -8.09 -19.28
CA GLY A 37 -5.41 -9.26 -19.00
C GLY A 37 -4.65 -10.47 -18.47
N LYS A 38 -3.38 -10.33 -18.07
CA LYS A 38 -2.55 -11.46 -17.63
C LYS A 38 -2.72 -11.78 -16.15
N ALA A 39 -2.67 -13.07 -15.83
CA ALA A 39 -2.53 -13.59 -14.48
C ALA A 39 -1.11 -14.15 -14.28
N LEU A 40 -0.40 -13.67 -13.27
CA LEU A 40 0.96 -14.09 -12.91
C LEU A 40 0.89 -15.01 -11.67
N PRO A 41 0.96 -16.33 -11.84
CA PRO A 41 0.91 -17.27 -10.71
C PRO A 41 2.22 -17.25 -9.91
N ASN A 42 2.13 -17.57 -8.61
CA ASN A 42 3.28 -17.63 -7.69
C ASN A 42 4.20 -16.40 -7.80
N ALA A 43 3.58 -15.22 -7.85
CA ALA A 43 4.25 -13.94 -7.98
C ALA A 43 4.45 -13.27 -6.63
N THR A 44 5.44 -12.39 -6.59
CA THR A 44 5.75 -11.52 -5.47
C THR A 44 5.60 -10.07 -5.91
N VAL A 45 4.89 -9.28 -5.10
CA VAL A 45 4.75 -7.82 -5.25
C VAL A 45 5.55 -7.15 -4.14
N VAL A 46 6.58 -6.39 -4.50
CA VAL A 46 7.42 -5.63 -3.56
C VAL A 46 6.95 -4.18 -3.56
N ILE A 47 6.65 -3.66 -2.37
CA ILE A 47 6.16 -2.31 -2.10
C ILE A 47 7.21 -1.63 -1.23
N ASP A 48 7.72 -0.48 -1.67
CA ASP A 48 8.64 0.35 -0.90
C ASP A 48 8.02 1.74 -0.76
N GLY A 49 7.63 2.07 0.47
CA GLY A 49 6.91 3.30 0.74
C GLY A 49 5.51 3.33 0.13
N ASP A 50 5.28 4.29 -0.76
CA ASP A 50 4.03 4.53 -1.48
C ASP A 50 4.02 3.95 -2.90
N LYS A 51 5.06 3.22 -3.30
CA LYS A 51 5.23 2.70 -4.66
C LYS A 51 5.41 1.19 -4.69
N ILE A 52 4.88 0.58 -5.75
CA ILE A 52 5.26 -0.77 -6.17
C ILE A 52 6.66 -0.66 -6.77
N GLU A 53 7.64 -1.24 -6.11
CA GLU A 53 9.02 -1.29 -6.60
C GLU A 53 9.16 -2.34 -7.71
N ARG A 54 8.54 -3.51 -7.53
CA ARG A 54 8.65 -4.63 -8.47
C ARG A 54 7.49 -5.61 -8.36
N VAL A 55 7.14 -6.22 -9.49
CA VAL A 55 6.29 -7.42 -9.58
C VAL A 55 7.07 -8.48 -10.35
N SER A 56 7.23 -9.67 -9.78
CA SER A 56 8.05 -10.73 -10.40
C SER A 56 7.59 -12.12 -9.97
N MET A 57 7.68 -13.08 -10.90
CA MET A 57 7.44 -14.50 -10.64
C MET A 57 8.72 -15.22 -10.20
N GLY A 58 8.55 -16.36 -9.52
CA GLY A 58 9.67 -17.24 -9.16
C GLY A 58 10.45 -16.79 -7.92
N LYS A 59 11.56 -17.49 -7.66
CA LYS A 59 12.37 -17.27 -6.45
C LYS A 59 12.96 -15.86 -6.45
N GLN A 60 12.74 -15.12 -5.36
CA GLN A 60 13.30 -13.79 -5.13
C GLN A 60 14.41 -13.85 -4.09
N ASP A 61 15.34 -12.90 -4.16
CA ASP A 61 16.33 -12.71 -3.09
C ASP A 61 15.64 -12.17 -1.83
N ALA A 62 15.64 -13.00 -0.79
CA ALA A 62 15.01 -12.70 0.49
C ALA A 62 15.56 -11.40 1.14
N ALA A 63 16.82 -11.05 0.89
CA ALA A 63 17.42 -9.83 1.42
C ALA A 63 16.73 -8.56 0.89
N THR A 64 16.09 -8.64 -0.28
CA THR A 64 15.44 -7.48 -0.93
C THR A 64 13.96 -7.34 -0.62
N LEU A 65 13.35 -8.29 0.09
CA LEU A 65 11.90 -8.37 0.26
C LEU A 65 11.35 -7.54 1.44
N GLY A 66 12.19 -7.07 2.35
CA GLY A 66 11.71 -6.43 3.58
C GLY A 66 10.77 -7.36 4.36
N LYS A 67 9.69 -6.82 4.89
CA LYS A 67 8.68 -7.61 5.61
C LYS A 67 7.84 -8.44 4.64
N GLN A 68 7.82 -9.74 4.85
CA GLN A 68 7.10 -10.67 3.97
C GLN A 68 5.71 -11.00 4.52
N ILE A 69 4.71 -10.96 3.65
CA ILE A 69 3.34 -11.39 3.91
C ILE A 69 3.03 -12.52 2.94
N SER A 70 2.69 -13.70 3.47
CA SER A 70 2.31 -14.84 2.64
C SER A 70 0.91 -14.62 2.05
N CYS A 71 0.83 -14.75 0.73
CA CYS A 71 -0.39 -14.67 -0.05
C CYS A 71 -0.61 -15.94 -0.90
N VAL A 72 -0.01 -17.06 -0.49
CA VAL A 72 -0.17 -18.36 -1.16
C VAL A 72 -1.65 -18.73 -1.27
N GLY A 73 -2.06 -19.11 -2.49
CA GLY A 73 -3.45 -19.45 -2.80
C GLY A 73 -4.41 -18.26 -2.85
N LYS A 74 -3.91 -17.03 -2.77
CA LYS A 74 -4.70 -15.80 -2.89
C LYS A 74 -4.46 -15.11 -4.23
N PHE A 75 -5.32 -14.13 -4.52
CA PHE A 75 -5.20 -13.25 -5.67
C PHE A 75 -4.85 -11.84 -5.20
N ILE A 76 -4.02 -11.15 -5.99
CA ILE A 76 -3.73 -9.72 -5.81
C ILE A 76 -4.25 -8.99 -7.05
N LEU A 77 -5.03 -7.95 -6.79
CA LEU A 77 -5.54 -7.03 -7.80
C LEU A 77 -5.16 -5.60 -7.41
N PRO A 78 -5.14 -4.65 -8.36
CA PRO A 78 -5.13 -3.23 -8.02
C PRO A 78 -6.31 -2.90 -7.10
N GLY A 79 -6.15 -1.87 -6.26
CA GLY A 79 -7.27 -1.33 -5.48
C GLY A 79 -8.40 -0.92 -6.41
N TYR A 80 -9.62 -1.35 -6.09
CA TYR A 80 -10.79 -0.99 -6.89
C TYR A 80 -11.10 0.50 -6.78
N ILE A 81 -11.58 1.06 -7.88
CA ILE A 81 -11.99 2.44 -7.99
C ILE A 81 -13.51 2.44 -8.07
N ASP A 82 -14.15 3.14 -7.15
CA ASP A 82 -15.58 3.44 -7.20
C ASP A 82 -15.74 4.88 -7.65
N THR A 83 -16.34 5.07 -8.83
CA THR A 83 -16.56 6.40 -9.42
C THR A 83 -17.88 7.04 -8.99
N HIS A 84 -18.73 6.32 -8.25
CA HIS A 84 -20.05 6.82 -7.87
C HIS A 84 -20.48 6.26 -6.52
N VAL A 85 -20.13 6.98 -5.46
CA VAL A 85 -20.59 6.71 -4.09
C VAL A 85 -21.18 7.97 -3.46
N HIS A 86 -22.21 7.78 -2.65
CA HIS A 86 -22.72 8.80 -1.73
C HIS A 86 -22.38 8.39 -0.29
N PHE A 87 -21.46 9.09 0.37
CA PHE A 87 -21.02 8.74 1.73
C PHE A 87 -22.09 9.01 2.81
N PHE A 88 -23.01 9.94 2.56
CA PHE A 88 -23.98 10.42 3.56
C PHE A 88 -25.44 10.39 3.07
N GLN A 89 -25.71 9.74 1.93
CA GLN A 89 -27.06 9.50 1.44
C GLN A 89 -27.17 8.03 1.08
N SER A 90 -28.02 7.30 1.81
CA SER A 90 -28.25 5.86 1.63
C SER A 90 -29.18 5.53 0.45
N ALA A 91 -29.56 6.53 -0.35
CA ALA A 91 -30.59 6.42 -1.40
C ALA A 91 -31.92 5.85 -0.89
N ASP A 92 -32.23 6.08 0.40
CA ASP A 92 -33.53 5.71 0.99
C ASP A 92 -34.66 6.60 0.43
N LEU A 93 -35.89 6.06 0.41
CA LEU A 93 -37.09 6.68 -0.15
C LEU A 93 -37.36 8.08 0.42
N PHE A 94 -36.96 8.33 1.67
CA PHE A 94 -37.15 9.61 2.37
C PHE A 94 -35.92 10.52 2.33
N THR A 95 -34.82 10.10 1.70
CA THR A 95 -33.53 10.84 1.65
C THR A 95 -33.15 11.32 0.25
N ARG A 96 -34.07 11.18 -0.72
CA ARG A 96 -33.93 11.74 -2.06
C ARG A 96 -34.16 13.25 -2.03
N PRO A 97 -33.35 14.09 -2.70
CA PRO A 97 -33.66 15.51 -2.86
C PRO A 97 -34.98 15.74 -3.61
#